data_AF-A0A9D0L039-F1
#
_entry.id   AF-A0A9D0L039-F1
#
_cell.length_a   1.000
_cell.length_b   1.000
_cell.length_c   1.000
_cell.angle_alpha   90.00
_cell.angle_beta   90.00
_cell.angle_gamma   90.00
#
_symmetry.space_group_name_H-M   'P 1'
#
loop_
_entity.id
_entity.type
_entity.pdbx_description
1 polymer ?
#
loop_
_entity_poly.entity_id
_entity_poly.type
_entity_poly.pdbx_seq_one_letter_code
_entity_poly.pdbx_strand_id
1 'polypeptide(L)'
;MKKDKYLIALAGLFHDIGKFYYRATNLKTSSEDKSIFGRAHAALSFKILKEELSDGLKSVFTEEEIKLITEGTYHHNPSNDIQHLLQKADWVSSSERAKEQNIFNLEILPENKKEDLKKFAQNNPRLRSIFENLELDKKPQPRNYFYKISPLKLSDDIFPKALEEAYADIYERKEKGEEEELGSYLKQWKYFKEEFNKKLKNSRLKFEKHPEKVFSLIYHIFYKYLWCIPASTYDRENYSNHYPDISLFDHSRVLSAVACCFYDFSKSAFTQKGINQFQEETENAKIFLHIKADISGIQNFIYNVYEGKGGVAKTLRGRSFYVALLPEVFARYILDELEYPLSNLIYCGGGVFEIIVANTKQNREKLTQIKTEIDEFLSSTFEADLGLSIGSYEYSPVEMMENYPKVLEKLNENLDNAKKRRFDTLI
;
A
#
# COMPACT_ATOMS: atom_id res chain seq x y z
N MET A 1 15.97 17.49 -0.02
CA MET A 1 15.37 16.67 1.06
C MET A 1 13.94 16.24 0.72
N LYS A 2 12.90 17.08 0.84
CA LYS A 2 11.51 16.70 0.48
C LYS A 2 11.39 16.12 -0.94
N LYS A 3 11.88 16.85 -1.94
CA LYS A 3 11.86 16.41 -3.35
C LYS A 3 12.48 15.02 -3.55
N ASP A 4 13.67 14.81 -3.00
CA ASP A 4 14.40 13.55 -3.13
C ASP A 4 13.68 12.39 -2.42
N LYS A 5 13.13 12.64 -1.22
CA LYS A 5 12.31 11.68 -0.48
C LYS A 5 11.11 11.22 -1.32
N TYR A 6 10.44 12.14 -2.01
CA TYR A 6 9.33 11.84 -2.92
C TYR A 6 9.78 11.08 -4.18
N LEU A 7 10.99 11.31 -4.69
CA LEU A 7 11.55 10.51 -5.80
C LEU A 7 11.87 9.08 -5.34
N ILE A 8 12.41 8.90 -4.14
CA ILE A 8 12.64 7.58 -3.53
C ILE A 8 11.31 6.85 -3.33
N ALA A 9 10.28 7.56 -2.86
CA ALA A 9 8.92 7.03 -2.74
C ALA A 9 8.40 6.51 -4.09
N LEU A 10 8.55 7.31 -5.16
CA LEU A 10 8.15 6.90 -6.51
C LEU A 10 8.96 5.71 -7.02
N ALA A 11 10.28 5.69 -6.79
CA ALA A 11 11.13 4.55 -7.15
C ALA A 11 10.61 3.26 -6.48
N GLY A 12 10.24 3.35 -5.21
CA GLY A 12 9.60 2.26 -4.47
C GLY A 12 8.21 1.90 -5.01
N LEU A 13 7.38 2.87 -5.37
CA LEU A 13 6.05 2.62 -5.90
C LEU A 13 6.10 1.88 -7.26
N PHE A 14 7.06 2.23 -8.13
CA PHE A 14 7.22 1.68 -9.47
C PHE A 14 8.05 0.38 -9.55
N HIS A 15 8.79 0.00 -8.51
CA HIS A 15 9.82 -1.07 -8.58
C HIS A 15 9.32 -2.37 -9.26
N ASP A 16 8.08 -2.77 -8.98
CA ASP A 16 7.49 -4.04 -9.40
C ASP A 16 6.35 -3.93 -10.43
N ILE A 17 6.17 -2.77 -11.07
CA ILE A 17 5.12 -2.59 -12.09
C ILE A 17 5.23 -3.61 -13.24
N GLY A 18 6.43 -4.11 -13.50
CA GLY A 18 6.70 -5.16 -14.48
C GLY A 18 5.97 -6.48 -14.22
N LYS A 19 5.57 -6.79 -12.97
CA LYS A 19 4.76 -7.98 -12.66
C LYS A 19 3.37 -7.89 -13.29
N PHE A 20 2.76 -6.71 -13.28
CA PHE A 20 1.48 -6.47 -13.96
C PHE A 20 1.64 -6.61 -15.48
N TYR A 21 2.64 -5.96 -16.06
CA TYR A 21 2.87 -6.02 -17.51
C TYR A 21 3.23 -7.41 -18.03
N TYR A 22 4.02 -8.17 -17.26
CA TYR A 22 4.33 -9.56 -17.56
C TYR A 22 3.07 -10.40 -17.69
N ARG A 23 2.15 -10.30 -16.71
CA ARG A 23 0.86 -11.01 -16.75
C ARG A 23 -0.05 -10.55 -17.88
N ALA A 24 0.07 -9.30 -18.30
CA ALA A 24 -0.69 -8.74 -19.41
C ALA A 24 -0.19 -9.20 -20.79
N THR A 25 1.11 -9.45 -20.95
CA THR A 25 1.74 -9.63 -22.27
C THR A 25 2.44 -10.96 -22.46
N ASN A 26 2.77 -11.68 -21.38
CA ASN A 26 3.69 -12.81 -21.37
C ASN A 26 5.04 -12.51 -22.06
N LEU A 27 5.46 -11.23 -22.07
CA LEU A 27 6.69 -10.81 -22.70
C LEU A 27 7.89 -11.44 -21.98
N LYS A 28 8.72 -12.15 -22.74
CA LYS A 28 9.98 -12.72 -22.25
C LYS A 28 11.08 -11.66 -22.30
N THR A 29 11.96 -11.67 -21.30
CA THR A 29 13.18 -10.86 -21.27
C THR A 29 14.36 -11.65 -21.80
N SER A 30 15.38 -10.95 -22.28
CA SER A 30 16.62 -11.57 -22.73
C SER A 30 17.47 -12.07 -21.53
N SER A 31 18.49 -12.89 -21.81
CA SER A 31 19.47 -13.29 -20.80
C SER A 31 20.30 -12.10 -20.31
N GLU A 32 20.55 -11.12 -21.17
CA GLU A 32 21.26 -9.88 -20.83
C GLU A 32 20.44 -9.04 -19.84
N ASP A 33 19.14 -8.88 -20.08
CA ASP A 33 18.23 -8.21 -19.14
C ASP A 33 18.30 -8.84 -17.74
N LYS A 34 18.30 -10.18 -17.68
CA LYS A 34 18.41 -10.89 -16.39
C LYS A 34 19.76 -10.67 -15.71
N SER A 35 20.85 -10.57 -16.48
CA SER A 35 22.18 -10.26 -15.92
C SER A 35 22.24 -8.85 -15.31
N ILE A 36 21.50 -7.89 -15.87
CA ILE A 36 21.51 -6.50 -15.42
C ILE A 36 20.58 -6.32 -14.23
N PHE A 37 19.33 -6.78 -14.34
CA PHE A 37 18.27 -6.50 -13.37
C PHE A 37 18.03 -7.63 -12.35
N GLY A 38 18.69 -8.78 -12.51
CA GLY A 38 18.53 -9.96 -11.66
C GLY A 38 17.24 -10.76 -11.91
N ARG A 39 16.13 -10.10 -12.24
CA ARG A 39 14.82 -10.72 -12.51
C ARG A 39 14.15 -10.18 -13.76
N ALA A 40 13.33 -11.01 -14.42
CA ALA A 40 12.60 -10.62 -15.62
C ALA A 40 11.62 -9.47 -15.37
N HIS A 41 10.84 -9.53 -14.28
CA HIS A 41 9.85 -8.47 -14.00
C HIS A 41 10.52 -7.12 -13.69
N ALA A 42 11.71 -7.13 -13.07
CA ALA A 42 12.49 -5.93 -12.80
C ALA A 42 12.96 -5.24 -14.11
N ALA A 43 13.47 -6.02 -15.08
CA ALA A 43 13.78 -5.51 -16.41
C ALA A 43 12.53 -4.96 -17.13
N LEU A 44 11.38 -5.63 -16.99
CA LEU A 44 10.12 -5.14 -17.54
C LEU A 44 9.67 -3.84 -16.87
N SER A 45 9.83 -3.69 -15.55
CA SER A 45 9.58 -2.41 -14.85
C SER A 45 10.38 -1.28 -15.49
N PHE A 46 11.68 -1.50 -15.75
CA PHE A 46 12.53 -0.51 -16.41
C PHE A 46 12.02 -0.15 -17.81
N LYS A 47 11.71 -1.16 -18.62
CA LYS A 47 11.19 -0.99 -19.98
C LYS A 47 9.90 -0.16 -19.99
N ILE A 48 8.96 -0.48 -19.10
CA ILE A 48 7.67 0.22 -18.97
C ILE A 48 7.88 1.70 -18.69
N LEU A 49 8.78 2.04 -17.77
CA LEU A 49 9.07 3.43 -17.42
C LEU A 49 9.69 4.21 -18.58
N LYS A 50 10.53 3.55 -19.40
CA LYS A 50 11.19 4.18 -20.54
C LYS A 50 10.32 4.28 -21.80
N GLU A 51 9.40 3.34 -21.98
CA GLU A 51 8.60 3.19 -23.21
C GLU A 51 7.11 3.42 -22.93
N GLU A 52 6.45 2.49 -22.24
CA GLU A 52 4.98 2.47 -22.09
C GLU A 52 4.41 3.68 -21.34
N LEU A 53 5.11 4.17 -20.30
CA LEU A 53 4.69 5.30 -19.46
C LEU A 53 5.49 6.59 -19.73
N SER A 54 6.34 6.58 -20.76
CA SER A 54 7.33 7.64 -21.05
C SER A 54 6.65 8.99 -21.29
N ASP A 55 5.56 9.03 -22.03
CA ASP A 55 4.85 10.26 -22.41
C ASP A 55 4.31 11.00 -21.17
N GLY A 56 3.70 10.27 -20.24
CA GLY A 56 3.21 10.80 -18.98
C GLY A 56 4.36 11.26 -18.09
N LEU A 57 5.38 10.41 -17.92
CA LEU A 57 6.50 10.71 -17.04
C LEU A 57 7.28 11.95 -17.51
N LYS A 58 7.66 12.03 -18.78
CA LYS A 58 8.37 13.18 -19.35
C LYS A 58 7.56 14.48 -19.33
N SER A 59 6.22 14.38 -19.23
CA SER A 59 5.37 15.56 -19.11
C SER A 59 5.48 16.24 -17.73
N VAL A 60 5.84 15.51 -16.67
CA VAL A 60 5.86 16.01 -15.29
C VAL A 60 7.25 15.98 -14.63
N PHE A 61 8.14 15.08 -15.06
CA PHE A 61 9.50 14.89 -14.50
C PHE A 61 10.61 15.30 -15.48
N THR A 62 11.77 15.66 -14.94
CA THR A 62 13.03 15.80 -15.70
C THR A 62 13.65 14.43 -15.99
N GLU A 63 14.64 14.37 -16.90
CA GLU A 63 15.34 13.12 -17.19
C GLU A 63 16.11 12.57 -15.98
N GLU A 64 16.69 13.44 -15.16
CA GLU A 64 17.39 13.07 -13.92
C GLU A 64 16.43 12.49 -12.88
N GLU A 65 15.23 13.07 -12.74
CA GLU A 65 14.18 12.58 -11.84
C GLU A 65 13.69 11.20 -12.30
N ILE A 66 13.44 11.01 -13.60
CA ILE A 66 13.08 9.70 -14.16
C ILE A 66 14.19 8.69 -13.93
N LYS A 67 15.46 9.09 -14.05
CA LYS A 67 16.60 8.22 -13.78
C LYS A 67 16.57 7.71 -12.33
N LEU A 68 16.33 8.60 -11.35
CA LEU A 68 16.19 8.20 -9.94
C LEU A 68 15.01 7.24 -9.74
N ILE A 69 13.85 7.52 -10.34
CA ILE A 69 12.69 6.62 -10.26
C ILE A 69 13.04 5.23 -10.81
N THR A 70 13.81 5.15 -11.89
CA THR A 70 14.25 3.87 -12.47
C THR A 70 15.27 3.11 -11.61
N GLU A 71 15.90 3.72 -10.61
CA GLU A 71 16.81 3.00 -9.70
C GLU A 71 16.06 1.89 -8.92
N GLY A 72 14.75 2.06 -8.66
CA GLY A 72 13.93 1.05 -8.01
C GLY A 72 13.81 -0.25 -8.80
N THR A 73 14.05 -0.24 -10.12
CA THR A 73 13.97 -1.45 -10.93
C THR A 73 15.20 -2.34 -10.80
N TYR A 74 16.22 -1.94 -10.03
CA TYR A 74 17.45 -2.73 -9.80
C TYR A 74 17.47 -3.40 -8.41
N HIS A 75 16.36 -3.39 -7.67
CA HIS A 75 16.31 -3.94 -6.30
C HIS A 75 16.71 -5.43 -6.18
N HIS A 76 16.63 -6.21 -7.27
CA HIS A 76 17.12 -7.59 -7.29
C HIS A 76 18.62 -7.76 -7.64
N ASN A 77 19.25 -6.75 -8.23
CA ASN A 77 20.68 -6.75 -8.53
C ASN A 77 21.27 -5.34 -8.34
N PRO A 78 21.29 -4.83 -7.09
CA PRO A 78 21.70 -3.46 -6.80
C PRO A 78 23.22 -3.29 -6.95
N SER A 79 23.60 -2.09 -7.39
CA SER A 79 24.98 -1.67 -7.68
C SER A 79 25.36 -0.33 -7.04
N ASN A 80 24.39 0.40 -6.48
CA ASN A 80 24.60 1.67 -5.80
C ASN A 80 23.73 1.79 -4.55
N ASP A 81 24.01 2.82 -3.74
CA ASP A 81 23.36 3.06 -2.44
C ASP A 81 21.83 3.14 -2.51
N ILE A 82 21.26 3.79 -3.54
CA ILE A 82 19.82 3.94 -3.68
C ILE A 82 19.19 2.59 -4.02
N GLN A 83 19.81 1.83 -4.92
CA GLN A 83 19.33 0.50 -5.30
C GLN A 83 19.39 -0.47 -4.10
N HIS A 84 20.46 -0.40 -3.27
CA HIS A 84 20.55 -1.17 -2.04
C HIS A 84 19.48 -0.76 -1.02
N LEU A 85 19.25 0.54 -0.83
CA LEU A 85 18.20 1.04 0.06
C LEU A 85 16.82 0.51 -0.35
N LEU A 86 16.50 0.57 -1.65
CA LEU A 86 15.23 0.07 -2.20
C LEU A 86 15.11 -1.46 -2.09
N GLN A 87 16.22 -2.19 -2.23
CA GLN A 87 16.25 -3.62 -1.96
C GLN A 87 15.91 -3.93 -0.49
N LYS A 88 16.47 -3.19 0.49
CA LYS A 88 16.14 -3.43 1.90
C LYS A 88 14.69 -3.09 2.20
N ALA A 89 14.17 -2.02 1.60
CA ALA A 89 12.76 -1.68 1.71
C ALA A 89 11.85 -2.79 1.17
N ASP A 90 12.21 -3.42 0.05
CA ASP A 90 11.50 -4.59 -0.49
C ASP A 90 11.53 -5.79 0.46
N TRP A 91 12.68 -6.08 1.07
CA TRP A 91 12.81 -7.17 2.04
C TRP A 91 11.92 -6.98 3.26
N VAL A 92 11.89 -5.76 3.81
CA VAL A 92 11.10 -5.44 4.99
C VAL A 92 9.60 -5.46 4.69
N SER A 93 9.20 -4.92 3.53
CA SER A 93 7.80 -4.87 3.08
C SER A 93 7.24 -6.17 2.50
N SER A 94 8.09 -7.20 2.32
CA SER A 94 7.70 -8.51 1.79
C SER A 94 7.71 -9.63 2.84
N SER A 95 8.02 -9.31 4.08
CA SER A 95 8.35 -10.29 5.12
C SER A 95 7.11 -11.03 5.66
N GLU A 96 5.93 -10.41 5.61
CA GLU A 96 4.68 -11.02 6.09
C GLU A 96 4.11 -12.13 5.18
N ARG A 97 4.74 -12.40 4.02
CA ARG A 97 4.23 -13.40 3.06
C ARG A 97 4.14 -14.78 3.71
N ALA A 98 2.93 -15.30 3.81
CA ALA A 98 2.68 -16.66 4.28
C ALA A 98 3.43 -17.68 3.39
N LYS A 99 4.28 -18.51 4.01
CA LYS A 99 4.97 -19.65 3.36
C LYS A 99 4.05 -20.87 3.19
N GLU A 100 2.74 -20.66 3.12
CA GLU A 100 1.78 -21.74 3.05
C GLU A 100 1.92 -22.53 1.75
N GLN A 101 2.01 -23.85 1.89
CA GLN A 101 2.16 -24.77 0.75
C GLN A 101 0.83 -25.07 0.06
N ASN A 102 -0.30 -24.89 0.75
CA ASN A 102 -1.64 -25.17 0.23
C ASN A 102 -2.34 -23.89 -0.25
N ILE A 103 -1.96 -23.42 -1.44
CA ILE A 103 -2.56 -22.20 -2.05
C ILE A 103 -4.07 -22.37 -2.33
N PHE A 104 -4.52 -23.60 -2.58
CA PHE A 104 -5.90 -23.90 -2.96
C PHE A 104 -6.48 -24.99 -2.08
N ASN A 105 -7.70 -24.78 -1.60
CA ASN A 105 -8.46 -25.85 -1.00
C ASN A 105 -9.05 -26.74 -2.09
N LEU A 106 -8.39 -27.86 -2.38
CA LEU A 106 -8.87 -28.84 -3.35
C LEU A 106 -9.83 -29.86 -2.73
N GLU A 107 -9.92 -29.94 -1.39
CA GLU A 107 -10.76 -30.93 -0.69
C GLU A 107 -12.26 -30.71 -0.91
N ILE A 108 -12.66 -29.47 -1.22
CA ILE A 108 -14.05 -29.12 -1.55
C ILE A 108 -14.49 -29.65 -2.93
N LEU A 109 -13.57 -30.19 -3.73
CA LEU A 109 -13.81 -30.62 -5.09
C LEU A 109 -13.84 -32.14 -5.22
N PRO A 110 -14.69 -32.68 -6.11
CA PRO A 110 -14.58 -34.06 -6.57
C PRO A 110 -13.16 -34.39 -7.09
N GLU A 111 -12.69 -35.61 -6.86
CA GLU A 111 -11.30 -36.02 -7.19
C GLU A 111 -10.95 -35.78 -8.66
N ASN A 112 -11.90 -36.02 -9.57
CA ASN A 112 -11.73 -35.81 -11.01
C ASN A 112 -11.64 -34.33 -11.43
N LYS A 113 -11.95 -33.38 -10.55
CA LYS A 113 -11.90 -31.93 -10.83
C LYS A 113 -10.69 -31.22 -10.23
N LYS A 114 -9.99 -31.86 -9.28
CA LYS A 114 -8.88 -31.22 -8.54
C LYS A 114 -7.75 -30.75 -9.46
N GLU A 115 -7.34 -31.59 -10.40
CA GLU A 115 -6.23 -31.27 -11.32
C GLU A 115 -6.59 -30.17 -12.32
N ASP A 116 -7.83 -30.16 -12.80
CA ASP A 116 -8.29 -29.14 -13.76
C ASP A 116 -8.42 -27.76 -13.10
N LEU A 117 -8.98 -27.69 -11.89
CA LEU A 117 -9.03 -26.41 -11.16
C LEU A 117 -7.62 -25.91 -10.84
N LYS A 118 -6.72 -26.81 -10.43
CA LYS A 118 -5.32 -26.46 -10.13
C LYS A 118 -4.63 -25.86 -11.36
N LYS A 119 -4.76 -26.48 -12.54
CA LYS A 119 -4.23 -25.92 -13.80
C LYS A 119 -4.86 -24.59 -14.16
N PHE A 120 -6.18 -24.48 -14.04
CA PHE A 120 -6.91 -23.25 -14.28
C PHE A 120 -6.39 -22.10 -13.41
N ALA A 121 -6.22 -22.34 -12.11
CA ALA A 121 -5.72 -21.37 -11.15
C ALA A 121 -4.26 -20.96 -11.43
N GLN A 122 -3.39 -21.92 -11.78
CA GLN A 122 -1.99 -21.67 -12.12
C GLN A 122 -1.82 -20.85 -13.40
N ASN A 123 -2.70 -21.03 -14.37
CA ASN A 123 -2.74 -20.26 -15.60
C ASN A 123 -3.40 -18.89 -15.41
N ASN A 124 -4.27 -18.77 -14.40
CA ASN A 124 -4.99 -17.55 -14.07
C ASN A 124 -4.67 -17.08 -12.65
N PRO A 125 -3.45 -16.61 -12.36
CA PRO A 125 -3.13 -16.06 -11.06
C PRO A 125 -4.04 -14.87 -10.74
N ARG A 126 -4.66 -14.86 -9.57
CA ARG A 126 -5.55 -13.79 -9.08
C ARG A 126 -5.23 -13.47 -7.63
N LEU A 127 -5.58 -12.25 -7.21
CA LEU A 127 -5.54 -11.86 -5.80
C LEU A 127 -6.57 -12.67 -5.02
N ARG A 128 -6.16 -13.23 -3.89
CA ARG A 128 -6.99 -14.00 -2.95
C ARG A 128 -7.62 -13.09 -1.91
N SER A 129 -8.70 -13.58 -1.32
CA SER A 129 -9.35 -12.84 -0.25
C SER A 129 -8.56 -13.05 1.04
N ILE A 130 -8.12 -11.96 1.67
CA ILE A 130 -7.46 -12.01 2.99
C ILE A 130 -8.36 -12.68 4.05
N PHE A 131 -9.69 -12.66 3.85
CA PHE A 131 -10.67 -13.25 4.75
C PHE A 131 -10.66 -14.78 4.72
N GLU A 132 -10.01 -15.42 3.73
CA GLU A 132 -9.86 -16.89 3.69
C GLU A 132 -8.93 -17.41 4.78
N ASN A 133 -8.00 -16.57 5.24
CA ASN A 133 -6.98 -16.91 6.24
C ASN A 133 -7.36 -16.44 7.65
N LEU A 134 -8.57 -15.89 7.84
CA LEU A 134 -9.05 -15.46 9.15
C LEU A 134 -9.83 -16.58 9.83
N GLU A 135 -9.30 -17.03 10.97
CA GLU A 135 -10.01 -17.93 11.88
C GLU A 135 -10.54 -17.10 13.06
N LEU A 136 -11.88 -17.05 13.19
CA LEU A 136 -12.55 -16.51 14.37
C LEU A 136 -12.99 -17.68 15.26
N ASP A 137 -14.30 -17.95 15.36
CA ASP A 137 -14.86 -18.98 16.25
C ASP A 137 -15.39 -20.23 15.52
N LYS A 138 -15.69 -20.11 14.23
CA LYS A 138 -16.14 -21.21 13.37
C LYS A 138 -15.05 -21.49 12.36
N LYS A 139 -14.72 -22.77 12.15
CA LYS A 139 -13.84 -23.16 11.05
C LYS A 139 -14.39 -22.56 9.75
N PRO A 140 -13.64 -21.68 9.05
CA PRO A 140 -14.10 -21.13 7.80
C PRO A 140 -14.42 -22.29 6.84
N GLN A 141 -15.51 -22.17 6.10
CA GLN A 141 -15.77 -23.03 4.94
C GLN A 141 -14.73 -22.63 3.88
N PRO A 142 -13.63 -23.38 3.71
CA PRO A 142 -12.50 -22.85 2.97
C PRO A 142 -12.86 -22.95 1.49
N ARG A 143 -13.21 -21.83 0.90
CA ARG A 143 -13.50 -21.68 -0.54
C ARG A 143 -12.23 -21.26 -1.25
N ASN A 144 -12.27 -21.21 -2.58
CA ASN A 144 -11.16 -20.67 -3.35
C ASN A 144 -11.45 -19.24 -3.85
N TYR A 145 -11.59 -18.27 -2.95
CA TYR A 145 -12.02 -16.92 -3.34
C TYR A 145 -10.96 -16.14 -4.13
N PHE A 146 -11.38 -15.35 -5.11
CA PHE A 146 -10.48 -14.49 -5.89
C PHE A 146 -11.13 -13.17 -6.29
N TYR A 147 -10.32 -12.14 -6.51
CA TYR A 147 -10.77 -10.87 -7.08
C TYR A 147 -10.63 -10.86 -8.60
N LYS A 148 -11.70 -10.46 -9.27
CA LYS A 148 -11.73 -10.24 -10.72
C LYS A 148 -10.81 -9.08 -11.09
N ILE A 149 -10.07 -9.25 -12.19
CA ILE A 149 -9.19 -8.20 -12.73
C ILE A 149 -10.06 -7.08 -13.32
N SER A 150 -10.22 -6.01 -12.56
CA SER A 150 -10.96 -4.82 -12.98
C SER A 150 -10.39 -3.54 -12.34
N PRO A 151 -10.58 -2.37 -12.97
CA PRO A 151 -10.32 -1.08 -12.31
C PRO A 151 -11.26 -0.93 -11.11
N LEU A 152 -10.75 -0.40 -10.00
CA LEU A 152 -11.53 -0.11 -8.81
C LEU A 152 -12.65 0.88 -9.14
N LYS A 153 -13.89 0.44 -8.96
CA LYS A 153 -15.12 1.21 -9.16
C LYS A 153 -16.21 0.61 -8.27
N LEU A 154 -17.23 1.40 -7.95
CA LEU A 154 -18.38 0.90 -7.19
C LEU A 154 -19.22 -0.03 -8.09
N SER A 155 -18.98 -1.33 -7.99
CA SER A 155 -19.67 -2.40 -8.72
C SER A 155 -19.43 -3.74 -8.03
N ASP A 156 -20.16 -4.77 -8.43
CA ASP A 156 -20.01 -6.12 -7.84
C ASP A 156 -18.62 -6.75 -8.05
N ASP A 157 -17.85 -6.25 -9.02
CA ASP A 157 -16.47 -6.71 -9.29
C ASP A 157 -15.50 -6.48 -8.08
N ILE A 158 -15.88 -5.68 -7.07
CA ILE A 158 -15.07 -5.47 -5.86
C ILE A 158 -15.20 -6.61 -4.84
N PHE A 159 -16.20 -7.48 -4.99
CA PHE A 159 -16.39 -8.63 -4.11
C PHE A 159 -15.66 -9.85 -4.68
N PRO A 160 -15.04 -10.68 -3.82
CA PRO A 160 -14.38 -11.87 -4.29
C PRO A 160 -15.39 -12.94 -4.74
N LYS A 161 -15.01 -13.73 -5.74
CA LYS A 161 -15.80 -14.83 -6.30
C LYS A 161 -15.15 -16.17 -6.03
N ALA A 162 -15.93 -17.24 -5.93
CA ALA A 162 -15.40 -18.58 -5.77
C ALA A 162 -14.76 -19.06 -7.08
N LEU A 163 -13.50 -19.49 -7.05
CA LEU A 163 -12.76 -19.92 -8.24
C LEU A 163 -13.38 -21.17 -8.88
N GLU A 164 -13.89 -22.09 -8.07
CA GLU A 164 -14.58 -23.29 -8.53
C GLU A 164 -15.90 -22.98 -9.25
N GLU A 165 -16.59 -21.91 -8.83
CA GLU A 165 -17.81 -21.46 -9.48
C GLU A 165 -17.51 -20.78 -10.81
N ALA A 166 -16.48 -19.93 -10.85
CA ALA A 166 -16.00 -19.33 -12.09
C ALA A 166 -15.54 -20.40 -13.10
N TYR A 167 -14.82 -21.43 -12.64
CA TYR A 167 -14.43 -22.56 -13.50
C TYR A 167 -15.65 -23.28 -14.09
N ALA A 168 -16.66 -23.56 -13.24
CA ALA A 168 -17.90 -24.20 -13.69
C ALA A 168 -18.64 -23.34 -14.72
N ASP A 169 -18.76 -22.03 -14.49
CA ASP A 169 -19.40 -21.09 -15.43
C ASP A 169 -18.73 -21.06 -16.80
N ILE A 170 -17.39 -21.11 -16.84
CA ILE A 170 -16.60 -21.00 -18.07
C ILE A 170 -16.61 -22.30 -18.88
N TYR A 171 -16.31 -23.43 -18.24
CA TYR A 171 -16.02 -24.68 -18.97
C TYR A 171 -17.14 -25.72 -18.90
N GLU A 172 -17.90 -25.77 -17.79
CA GLU A 172 -18.92 -26.79 -17.57
C GLU A 172 -20.31 -26.32 -18.00
N ARG A 173 -20.82 -25.27 -17.36
CA ARG A 173 -22.12 -24.66 -17.64
C ARG A 173 -22.10 -23.84 -18.93
N LYS A 174 -20.94 -23.24 -19.24
CA LYS A 174 -20.72 -22.34 -20.40
C LYS A 174 -21.70 -21.16 -20.41
N GLU A 175 -22.01 -20.63 -19.23
CA GLU A 175 -22.92 -19.50 -19.06
C GLU A 175 -22.24 -18.16 -19.31
N LYS A 176 -20.92 -18.09 -19.06
CA LYS A 176 -20.14 -16.85 -19.15
C LYS A 176 -18.75 -17.09 -19.73
N GLY A 177 -18.17 -16.05 -20.31
CA GLY A 177 -16.81 -16.10 -20.85
C GLY A 177 -15.71 -15.89 -19.79
N GLU A 178 -14.49 -16.36 -20.08
CA GLU A 178 -13.32 -16.17 -19.20
C GLU A 178 -13.12 -14.71 -18.79
N GLU A 179 -13.26 -13.79 -19.74
CA GLU A 179 -13.05 -12.36 -19.47
C GLU A 179 -14.13 -11.76 -18.57
N GLU A 180 -15.37 -12.24 -18.67
CA GLU A 180 -16.47 -11.77 -17.83
C GLU A 180 -16.26 -12.20 -16.38
N GLU A 181 -15.82 -13.44 -16.17
CA GLU A 181 -15.62 -14.00 -14.83
C GLU A 181 -14.30 -13.58 -14.19
N LEU A 182 -13.21 -13.57 -14.97
CA LEU A 182 -11.86 -13.38 -14.44
C LEU A 182 -11.28 -11.99 -14.69
N GLY A 183 -11.84 -11.25 -15.64
CA GLY A 183 -11.24 -10.03 -16.18
C GLY A 183 -10.03 -10.30 -17.08
N SER A 184 -9.44 -9.23 -17.60
CA SER A 184 -8.30 -9.31 -18.54
C SER A 184 -7.14 -8.42 -18.11
N TYR A 185 -5.99 -9.02 -17.79
CA TYR A 185 -4.76 -8.29 -17.51
C TYR A 185 -4.35 -7.39 -18.69
N LEU A 186 -4.50 -7.87 -19.92
CA LEU A 186 -4.15 -7.10 -21.12
C LEU A 186 -5.04 -5.86 -21.28
N LYS A 187 -6.37 -6.00 -21.12
CA LYS A 187 -7.27 -4.83 -21.20
C LYS A 187 -7.02 -3.86 -20.04
N GLN A 188 -6.84 -4.37 -18.83
CA GLN A 188 -6.51 -3.54 -17.67
C GLN A 188 -5.21 -2.75 -17.88
N TRP A 189 -4.17 -3.39 -18.45
CA TRP A 189 -2.91 -2.71 -18.76
C TRP A 189 -3.09 -1.58 -19.76
N LYS A 190 -3.86 -1.83 -20.84
CA LYS A 190 -4.17 -0.80 -21.84
C LYS A 190 -4.88 0.41 -21.20
N TYR A 191 -5.88 0.16 -20.36
CA TYR A 191 -6.60 1.22 -19.66
C TYR A 191 -5.70 1.97 -18.67
N PHE A 192 -4.89 1.26 -17.89
CA PHE A 192 -3.91 1.85 -16.98
C PHE A 192 -2.94 2.76 -17.74
N LYS A 193 -2.31 2.26 -18.81
CA LYS A 193 -1.35 3.02 -19.62
C LYS A 193 -1.96 4.28 -20.21
N GLU A 194 -3.13 4.16 -20.82
CA GLU A 194 -3.82 5.29 -21.44
C GLU A 194 -4.18 6.35 -20.39
N GLU A 195 -4.82 5.93 -19.29
CA GLU A 195 -5.23 6.84 -18.23
C GLU A 195 -4.03 7.49 -17.53
N PHE A 196 -2.96 6.74 -17.27
CA PHE A 196 -1.72 7.23 -16.69
C PHE A 196 -1.10 8.34 -17.53
N ASN A 197 -0.78 8.04 -18.80
CA ASN A 197 -0.14 9.01 -19.68
C ASN A 197 -1.02 10.25 -19.91
N LYS A 198 -2.32 10.04 -20.12
CA LYS A 198 -3.29 11.12 -20.33
C LYS A 198 -3.44 12.01 -19.11
N LYS A 199 -3.59 11.45 -17.90
CA LYS A 199 -3.78 12.24 -16.67
C LYS A 199 -2.54 13.03 -16.32
N LEU A 200 -1.34 12.44 -16.41
CA LEU A 200 -0.10 13.17 -16.13
C LEU A 200 0.09 14.33 -17.10
N LYS A 201 -0.09 14.10 -18.41
CA LYS A 201 0.03 15.14 -19.45
C LYS A 201 -0.99 16.27 -19.27
N ASN A 202 -2.23 15.94 -18.93
CA ASN A 202 -3.31 16.92 -18.76
C ASN A 202 -3.26 17.64 -17.41
N SER A 203 -2.55 17.12 -16.42
CA SER A 203 -2.45 17.73 -15.08
C SER A 203 -1.77 19.10 -15.12
N ARG A 204 -0.89 19.34 -16.10
CA ARG A 204 -0.01 20.52 -16.20
C ARG A 204 0.85 20.74 -14.94
N LEU A 205 1.02 19.70 -14.11
CA LEU A 205 1.89 19.73 -12.94
C LEU A 205 3.35 19.52 -13.38
N LYS A 206 4.27 20.09 -12.59
CA LYS A 206 5.70 19.79 -12.67
C LYS A 206 6.13 19.27 -11.31
N PHE A 207 6.79 18.12 -11.28
CA PHE A 207 7.21 17.47 -10.05
C PHE A 207 8.08 18.38 -9.18
N GLU A 208 9.01 19.12 -9.79
CA GLU A 208 9.85 20.10 -9.12
C GLU A 208 9.05 21.12 -8.27
N LYS A 209 7.87 21.52 -8.72
CA LYS A 209 7.03 22.52 -8.04
C LYS A 209 5.97 21.92 -7.12
N HIS A 210 5.49 20.72 -7.46
CA HIS A 210 4.34 20.08 -6.81
C HIS A 210 4.57 18.58 -6.60
N PRO A 211 5.63 18.17 -5.87
CA PRO A 211 5.96 16.76 -5.69
C PRO A 211 4.80 15.98 -5.03
N GLU A 212 4.11 16.60 -4.07
CA GLU A 212 2.97 16.02 -3.35
C GLU A 212 1.76 15.75 -4.24
N LYS A 213 1.45 16.68 -5.16
CA LYS A 213 0.32 16.53 -6.09
C LYS A 213 0.61 15.50 -7.17
N VAL A 214 1.84 15.51 -7.71
CA VAL A 214 2.26 14.53 -8.71
C VAL A 214 2.29 13.12 -8.11
N PHE A 215 2.85 12.97 -6.90
CA PHE A 215 2.84 11.70 -6.18
C PHE A 215 1.41 11.24 -5.91
N SER A 216 0.55 12.11 -5.37
CA SER A 216 -0.85 11.77 -5.11
C SER A 216 -1.59 11.35 -6.38
N LEU A 217 -1.36 12.01 -7.52
CA LEU A 217 -1.96 11.62 -8.79
C LEU A 217 -1.55 10.20 -9.20
N ILE A 218 -0.25 9.89 -9.15
CA ILE A 218 0.27 8.56 -9.48
C ILE A 218 -0.27 7.51 -8.50
N TYR A 219 -0.23 7.80 -7.20
CA TYR A 219 -0.71 6.93 -6.13
C TYR A 219 -2.16 6.48 -6.36
N HIS A 220 -3.07 7.39 -6.70
CA HIS A 220 -4.48 7.05 -6.91
C HIS A 220 -4.73 6.33 -8.24
N ILE A 221 -3.92 6.59 -9.28
CA ILE A 221 -3.96 5.78 -10.51
C ILE A 221 -3.51 4.35 -10.20
N PHE A 222 -2.43 4.20 -9.41
CA PHE A 222 -1.97 2.90 -8.94
C PHE A 222 -3.05 2.19 -8.12
N TYR A 223 -3.66 2.87 -7.15
CA TYR A 223 -4.74 2.30 -6.35
C TYR A 223 -5.88 1.79 -7.24
N LYS A 224 -6.32 2.59 -8.20
CA LYS A 224 -7.40 2.23 -9.12
C LYS A 224 -7.11 0.96 -9.93
N TYR A 225 -5.88 0.76 -10.39
CA TYR A 225 -5.57 -0.30 -11.36
C TYR A 225 -4.81 -1.49 -10.79
N LEU A 226 -4.17 -1.36 -9.64
CA LEU A 226 -3.31 -2.40 -9.05
C LEU A 226 -3.90 -3.06 -7.80
N TRP A 227 -5.05 -2.59 -7.28
CA TRP A 227 -5.69 -3.14 -6.07
C TRP A 227 -6.02 -4.64 -6.14
N CYS A 228 -6.31 -5.18 -7.33
CA CYS A 228 -6.66 -6.60 -7.53
C CYS A 228 -5.55 -7.40 -8.24
N ILE A 229 -4.38 -6.80 -8.45
CA ILE A 229 -3.23 -7.46 -9.07
C ILE A 229 -2.40 -8.07 -7.94
N PRO A 230 -2.14 -9.38 -7.88
CA PRO A 230 -1.37 -9.95 -6.77
C PRO A 230 0.11 -9.56 -6.86
N ALA A 231 0.71 -9.13 -5.76
CA ALA A 231 2.12 -8.72 -5.68
C ALA A 231 3.10 -9.89 -5.89
N SER A 232 2.73 -11.07 -5.41
CA SER A 232 3.45 -12.31 -5.60
C SER A 232 2.43 -13.44 -5.78
N THR A 233 2.75 -14.42 -6.60
CA THR A 233 1.90 -15.61 -6.83
C THR A 233 2.78 -16.85 -6.70
N TYR A 234 3.03 -17.54 -7.80
CA TYR A 234 4.04 -18.58 -7.88
C TYR A 234 5.33 -17.97 -8.45
N ASP A 235 6.40 -18.04 -7.68
CA ASP A 235 7.73 -17.74 -8.18
C ASP A 235 8.24 -18.96 -8.97
N ARG A 236 8.04 -18.91 -10.29
CA ARG A 236 8.49 -19.96 -11.22
C ARG A 236 10.01 -20.13 -11.22
N GLU A 237 10.76 -19.10 -10.83
CA GLU A 237 12.23 -19.13 -10.86
C GLU A 237 12.81 -19.72 -9.58
N ASN A 238 12.17 -19.49 -8.43
CA ASN A 238 12.59 -20.04 -7.14
C ASN A 238 11.78 -21.27 -6.67
N TYR A 239 10.80 -21.72 -7.46
CA TYR A 239 9.87 -22.80 -7.11
C TYR A 239 9.16 -22.56 -5.76
N SER A 240 8.88 -21.30 -5.42
CA SER A 240 8.19 -20.95 -4.17
C SER A 240 6.75 -20.51 -4.41
N ASN A 241 5.86 -21.11 -3.63
CA ASN A 241 4.44 -20.78 -3.57
C ASN A 241 4.24 -19.74 -2.46
N HIS A 242 3.68 -18.58 -2.82
CA HIS A 242 3.14 -17.64 -1.84
C HIS A 242 1.64 -17.60 -1.99
N TYR A 243 0.93 -17.50 -0.87
CA TYR A 243 -0.49 -17.21 -0.91
C TYR A 243 -0.69 -15.79 -1.48
N PRO A 244 -1.40 -15.60 -2.61
CA PRO A 244 -1.44 -14.32 -3.29
C PRO A 244 -2.53 -13.39 -2.73
N ASP A 245 -2.46 -13.02 -1.46
CA ASP A 245 -3.42 -12.16 -0.75
C ASP A 245 -3.01 -10.69 -0.64
N ILE A 246 -1.76 -10.36 -0.97
CA ILE A 246 -1.25 -8.99 -0.99
C ILE A 246 -1.37 -8.41 -2.40
N SER A 247 -2.06 -7.27 -2.52
CA SER A 247 -2.14 -6.54 -3.79
C SER A 247 -0.81 -5.89 -4.15
N LEU A 248 -0.55 -5.73 -5.45
CA LEU A 248 0.62 -5.05 -5.97
C LEU A 248 0.63 -3.58 -5.56
N PHE A 249 -0.56 -2.97 -5.44
CA PHE A 249 -0.67 -1.62 -4.90
C PHE A 249 -0.23 -1.54 -3.43
N ASP A 250 -0.70 -2.46 -2.59
CA ASP A 250 -0.36 -2.50 -1.16
C ASP A 250 1.12 -2.77 -0.94
N HIS A 251 1.68 -3.75 -1.66
CA HIS A 251 3.12 -4.04 -1.66
C HIS A 251 3.94 -2.79 -2.03
N SER A 252 3.62 -2.18 -3.18
CA SER A 252 4.33 -0.99 -3.66
C SER A 252 4.21 0.21 -2.72
N ARG A 253 3.04 0.45 -2.09
CA ARG A 253 2.88 1.60 -1.18
C ARG A 253 3.60 1.40 0.15
N VAL A 254 3.61 0.19 0.71
CA VAL A 254 4.34 -0.11 1.95
C VAL A 254 5.84 0.00 1.71
N LEU A 255 6.34 -0.55 0.59
CA LEU A 255 7.74 -0.37 0.19
C LEU A 255 8.08 1.12 0.04
N SER A 256 7.25 1.90 -0.67
CA SER A 256 7.41 3.36 -0.80
C SER A 256 7.54 4.04 0.57
N ALA A 257 6.67 3.69 1.53
CA ALA A 257 6.72 4.25 2.88
C ALA A 257 8.01 3.89 3.63
N VAL A 258 8.41 2.62 3.59
CA VAL A 258 9.63 2.11 4.22
C VAL A 258 10.88 2.77 3.62
N ALA A 259 10.94 2.89 2.29
CA ALA A 259 12.04 3.54 1.59
C ALA A 259 12.19 5.02 1.99
N CYS A 260 11.08 5.75 2.19
CA CYS A 260 11.13 7.10 2.73
C CYS A 260 11.68 7.14 4.16
N CYS A 261 11.29 6.19 5.02
CA CYS A 261 11.82 6.10 6.38
C CYS A 261 13.33 5.84 6.38
N PHE A 262 13.80 4.93 5.52
CA PHE A 262 15.22 4.62 5.39
C PHE A 262 16.03 5.82 4.88
N TYR A 263 15.50 6.50 3.86
CA TYR A 263 16.12 7.67 3.29
C TYR A 263 16.25 8.81 4.31
N ASP A 264 15.19 9.07 5.08
CA ASP A 264 15.16 10.17 6.06
C ASP A 264 15.93 9.86 7.36
N PHE A 265 16.02 8.57 7.74
CA PHE A 265 16.77 8.16 8.93
C PHE A 265 18.27 8.18 8.71
N SER A 266 18.78 7.44 7.72
CA SER A 266 20.21 7.43 7.37
C SER A 266 20.44 6.69 6.05
N LYS A 267 20.68 7.43 4.96
CA LYS A 267 20.93 6.85 3.63
C LYS A 267 22.05 5.80 3.62
N SER A 268 23.13 6.02 4.37
CA SER A 268 24.31 5.13 4.40
C SER A 268 24.10 3.88 5.24
N ALA A 269 23.14 3.88 6.17
CA ALA A 269 22.85 2.72 7.03
C ALA A 269 22.05 1.63 6.32
N PHE A 270 21.71 1.81 5.04
CA PHE A 270 20.92 0.86 4.25
C PHE A 270 21.59 0.44 2.94
N THR A 271 22.91 0.64 2.83
CA THR A 271 23.71 0.32 1.62
C THR A 271 24.38 -1.05 1.71
N GLN A 272 24.08 -1.84 2.76
CA GLN A 272 24.65 -3.16 2.98
C GLN A 272 24.25 -4.13 1.85
N LYS A 273 25.11 -5.09 1.56
CA LYS A 273 24.86 -6.05 0.47
C LYS A 273 24.02 -7.25 0.90
N GLY A 274 24.25 -7.80 2.09
CA GLY A 274 23.62 -9.04 2.56
C GLY A 274 22.40 -8.84 3.49
N ILE A 275 21.49 -9.82 3.53
CA ILE A 275 20.33 -9.84 4.45
C ILE A 275 20.76 -10.04 5.90
N ASN A 276 21.64 -10.99 6.19
CA ASN A 276 22.09 -11.26 7.55
C ASN A 276 22.78 -10.05 8.18
N GLN A 277 23.69 -9.41 7.44
CA GLN A 277 24.37 -8.20 7.89
C GLN A 277 23.38 -7.05 8.11
N PHE A 278 22.41 -6.88 7.21
CA PHE A 278 21.36 -5.87 7.38
C PHE A 278 20.52 -6.13 8.65
N GLN A 279 20.11 -7.37 8.89
CA GLN A 279 19.33 -7.72 10.09
C GLN A 279 20.15 -7.50 11.37
N GLU A 280 21.41 -7.94 11.42
CA GLU A 280 22.29 -7.76 12.58
C GLU A 280 22.52 -6.27 12.89
N GLU A 281 22.84 -5.46 11.88
CA GLU A 281 23.10 -4.02 12.06
C GLU A 281 21.83 -3.23 12.40
N THR A 282 20.65 -3.72 12.00
CA THR A 282 19.38 -3.02 12.22
C THR A 282 18.51 -3.59 13.33
N GLU A 283 18.90 -4.70 13.97
CA GLU A 283 18.10 -5.40 14.99
C GLU A 283 17.58 -4.45 16.08
N ASN A 284 18.47 -3.61 16.59
CA ASN A 284 18.17 -2.64 17.66
C ASN A 284 18.02 -1.20 17.15
N ALA A 285 18.12 -0.97 15.84
CA ALA A 285 18.01 0.36 15.24
C ALA A 285 16.54 0.76 15.13
N LYS A 286 16.07 1.59 16.07
CA LYS A 286 14.70 2.13 16.11
C LYS A 286 14.48 3.15 14.99
N ILE A 287 14.30 2.66 13.76
CA ILE A 287 14.24 3.44 12.53
C ILE A 287 12.84 3.99 12.28
N PHE A 288 11.80 3.25 12.66
CA PHE A 288 10.42 3.63 12.40
C PHE A 288 9.81 4.30 13.62
N LEU A 289 9.05 5.37 13.37
CA LEU A 289 8.10 5.96 14.29
C LEU A 289 6.70 5.66 13.73
N HIS A 290 6.03 4.64 14.29
CA HIS A 290 4.62 4.37 13.99
C HIS A 290 3.77 5.29 14.83
N ILE A 291 2.91 6.06 14.19
CA ILE A 291 1.98 6.99 14.80
C ILE A 291 0.58 6.42 14.59
N LYS A 292 -0.18 6.25 15.67
CA LYS A 292 -1.59 5.91 15.62
C LYS A 292 -2.37 6.99 16.33
N ALA A 293 -3.40 7.49 15.68
CA ALA A 293 -4.23 8.54 16.23
C ALA A 293 -5.71 8.16 16.18
N ASP A 294 -6.47 8.63 17.16
CA ASP A 294 -7.90 8.36 17.30
C ASP A 294 -8.63 9.66 17.67
N ILE A 295 -9.68 9.98 16.91
CA ILE A 295 -10.57 11.10 17.18
C ILE A 295 -11.64 10.66 18.18
N SER A 296 -11.57 11.21 19.37
CA SER A 296 -12.54 11.04 20.44
C SER A 296 -13.72 12.02 20.32
N GLY A 297 -14.86 11.67 20.94
CA GLY A 297 -16.04 12.56 21.02
C GLY A 297 -16.97 12.51 19.80
N ILE A 298 -16.68 11.68 18.80
CA ILE A 298 -17.44 11.57 17.53
C ILE A 298 -18.94 11.36 17.76
N GLN A 299 -19.32 10.41 18.61
CA GLN A 299 -20.74 10.09 18.83
C GLN A 299 -21.48 11.28 19.45
N ASN A 300 -20.94 11.86 20.52
CA ASN A 300 -21.54 13.01 21.20
C ASN A 300 -21.67 14.19 20.22
N PHE A 301 -20.64 14.48 19.44
CA PHE A 301 -20.67 15.55 18.44
C PHE A 301 -21.78 15.34 17.39
N ILE A 302 -21.91 14.12 16.84
CA ILE A 302 -22.90 13.83 15.80
C ILE A 302 -24.33 13.94 16.34
N TYR A 303 -24.59 13.38 17.51
CA TYR A 303 -25.96 13.22 18.03
C TYR A 303 -26.44 14.35 18.94
N ASN A 304 -25.58 15.30 19.33
CA ASN A 304 -25.98 16.49 20.11
C ASN A 304 -26.69 17.53 19.23
N VAL A 305 -27.82 17.15 18.62
CA VAL A 305 -28.66 18.00 17.75
C VAL A 305 -29.98 18.27 18.46
N TYR A 306 -30.29 19.54 18.73
CA TYR A 306 -31.52 19.91 19.45
C TYR A 306 -32.79 19.49 18.68
N GLU A 307 -33.64 18.71 19.34
CA GLU A 307 -34.97 18.35 18.84
C GLU A 307 -35.89 19.59 18.80
N GLY A 308 -36.67 19.75 17.72
CA GLY A 308 -37.70 20.80 17.62
C GLY A 308 -37.52 21.86 16.52
N LYS A 309 -36.41 21.85 15.78
CA LYS A 309 -36.26 22.62 14.53
C LYS A 309 -36.21 21.66 13.34
N GLY A 310 -37.08 21.85 12.34
CA GLY A 310 -37.02 21.06 11.10
C GLY A 310 -35.61 21.07 10.50
N GLY A 311 -35.21 19.96 9.85
CA GLY A 311 -33.86 19.82 9.26
C GLY A 311 -32.85 19.02 10.09
N VAL A 312 -33.25 18.40 11.20
CA VAL A 312 -32.40 17.51 12.03
C VAL A 312 -31.64 16.48 11.19
N ALA A 313 -32.33 15.80 10.26
CA ALA A 313 -31.70 14.80 9.39
C ALA A 313 -30.60 15.39 8.48
N LYS A 314 -30.75 16.64 8.02
CA LYS A 314 -29.74 17.33 7.22
C LYS A 314 -28.53 17.67 8.06
N THR A 315 -28.75 18.18 9.28
CA THR A 315 -27.68 18.50 10.24
C THR A 315 -26.91 17.26 10.65
N LEU A 316 -27.60 16.15 10.94
CA LEU A 316 -26.96 14.87 11.29
C LEU A 316 -26.02 14.40 10.16
N ARG A 317 -26.50 14.38 8.91
CA ARG A 317 -25.67 14.01 7.75
C ARG A 317 -24.47 14.94 7.57
N GLY A 318 -24.66 16.25 7.77
CA GLY A 318 -23.58 17.24 7.70
C GLY A 318 -22.49 16.98 8.75
N ARG A 319 -22.88 16.71 9.99
CA ARG A 319 -21.94 16.39 11.08
C ARG A 319 -21.25 15.05 10.86
N SER A 320 -21.98 14.01 10.44
CA SER A 320 -21.37 12.71 10.12
C SER A 320 -20.35 12.82 8.99
N PHE A 321 -20.66 13.56 7.92
CA PHE A 321 -19.71 13.80 6.83
C PHE A 321 -18.48 14.58 7.31
N TYR A 322 -18.68 15.64 8.08
CA TYR A 322 -17.59 16.46 8.59
C TYR A 322 -16.62 15.63 9.44
N VAL A 323 -17.13 14.85 10.39
CA VAL A 323 -16.29 14.00 11.24
C VAL A 323 -15.64 12.86 10.46
N ALA A 324 -16.32 12.30 9.47
CA ALA A 324 -15.73 11.27 8.61
C ALA A 324 -14.51 11.79 7.82
N LEU A 325 -14.43 13.10 7.54
CA LEU A 325 -13.29 13.71 6.86
C LEU A 325 -12.12 14.05 7.80
N LEU A 326 -12.38 14.33 9.08
CA LEU A 326 -11.34 14.80 10.00
C LEU A 326 -10.11 13.87 10.10
N PRO A 327 -10.24 12.53 10.17
CA PRO A 327 -9.08 11.63 10.20
C PRO A 327 -8.18 11.83 8.99
N GLU A 328 -8.77 11.95 7.79
CA GLU A 328 -8.00 12.14 6.57
C GLU A 328 -7.34 13.52 6.52
N VAL A 329 -8.04 14.57 6.98
CA VAL A 329 -7.49 15.93 7.04
C VAL A 329 -6.32 16.00 8.00
N PHE A 330 -6.45 15.48 9.22
CA PHE A 330 -5.35 15.49 10.21
C PHE A 330 -4.19 14.61 9.78
N ALA A 331 -4.46 13.42 9.23
CA ALA A 331 -3.41 12.55 8.71
C ALA A 331 -2.61 13.23 7.60
N ARG A 332 -3.29 13.88 6.64
CA ARG A 332 -2.64 14.63 5.57
C ARG A 332 -1.88 15.85 6.09
N TYR A 333 -2.44 16.58 7.05
CA TYR A 333 -1.75 17.70 7.70
C TYR A 333 -0.43 17.25 8.35
N ILE A 334 -0.46 16.15 9.12
CA ILE A 334 0.75 15.57 9.74
C ILE A 334 1.77 15.17 8.66
N LEU A 335 1.35 14.49 7.60
CA LEU A 335 2.26 14.09 6.52
C LEU A 335 2.86 15.28 5.77
N ASP A 336 2.07 16.31 5.48
CA ASP A 336 2.53 17.51 4.77
C ASP A 336 3.57 18.26 5.61
N GLU A 337 3.33 18.40 6.91
CA GLU A 337 4.24 19.02 7.86
C GLU A 337 5.52 18.19 8.07
N LEU A 338 5.42 16.86 8.16
CA LEU A 338 6.60 15.98 8.24
C LEU A 338 7.29 15.78 6.87
N GLU A 339 6.74 16.36 5.80
CA GLU A 339 7.23 16.24 4.42
C GLU A 339 7.26 14.80 3.88
N TYR A 340 6.29 13.96 4.27
CA TYR A 340 6.15 12.58 3.79
C TYR A 340 5.05 12.43 2.74
N PRO A 341 5.20 11.48 1.80
CA PRO A 341 4.18 11.19 0.79
C PRO A 341 2.99 10.43 1.37
N LEU A 342 1.88 10.42 0.63
CA LEU A 342 0.64 9.73 1.01
C LEU A 342 0.82 8.22 1.23
N SER A 343 1.86 7.59 0.67
CA SER A 343 2.17 6.18 0.94
C SER A 343 2.44 5.89 2.42
N ASN A 344 2.87 6.89 3.18
CA ASN A 344 3.17 6.76 4.61
C ASN A 344 1.91 6.79 5.49
N LEU A 345 0.72 7.04 4.92
CA LEU A 345 -0.58 6.78 5.54
C LEU A 345 -0.97 5.32 5.31
N ILE A 346 -0.78 4.49 6.33
CA ILE A 346 -1.00 3.04 6.24
C ILE A 346 -2.48 2.70 6.38
N TYR A 347 -3.17 3.38 7.29
CA TYR A 347 -4.59 3.20 7.55
C TYR A 347 -5.26 4.54 7.85
N CYS A 348 -6.50 4.70 7.40
CA CYS A 348 -7.34 5.83 7.74
C CYS A 348 -8.81 5.39 7.62
N GLY A 349 -9.52 5.34 8.74
CA GLY A 349 -10.91 4.91 8.79
C GLY A 349 -11.49 4.88 10.20
N GLY A 350 -12.79 5.17 10.31
CA GLY A 350 -13.53 5.03 11.58
C GLY A 350 -13.06 5.95 12.71
N GLY A 351 -12.51 7.14 12.40
CA GLY A 351 -11.94 8.05 13.39
C GLY A 351 -10.45 7.80 13.69
N VAL A 352 -9.90 6.68 13.22
CA VAL A 352 -8.52 6.26 13.48
C VAL A 352 -7.67 6.40 12.22
N PHE A 353 -6.42 6.81 12.37
CA PHE A 353 -5.43 6.75 11.30
C PHE A 353 -4.06 6.31 11.81
N GLU A 354 -3.28 5.70 10.92
CA GLU A 354 -1.94 5.19 11.20
C GLU A 354 -0.95 5.70 10.16
N ILE A 355 0.14 6.30 10.63
CA ILE A 355 1.22 6.86 9.82
C ILE A 355 2.54 6.20 10.24
N ILE A 356 3.41 5.88 9.28
CA ILE A 356 4.78 5.44 9.56
C ILE A 356 5.75 6.46 8.98
N VAL A 357 6.65 7.02 9.80
CA VAL A 357 7.73 7.94 9.39
C VAL A 357 9.07 7.50 9.99
N ALA A 358 10.17 8.15 9.61
CA ALA A 358 11.46 7.89 10.22
C ALA A 358 11.50 8.44 11.65
N ASN A 359 12.07 7.67 12.55
CA ASN A 359 12.29 8.03 13.95
C ASN A 359 13.50 8.96 14.11
N THR A 360 13.42 10.15 13.52
CA THR A 360 14.42 11.21 13.70
C THR A 360 14.03 12.13 14.85
N LYS A 361 15.02 12.77 15.47
CA LYS A 361 14.76 13.80 16.49
C LYS A 361 13.84 14.89 15.95
N GLN A 362 14.09 15.35 14.72
CA GLN A 362 13.28 16.35 14.03
C GLN A 362 11.82 15.93 13.86
N ASN A 363 11.55 14.69 13.41
CA ASN A 363 10.18 14.21 13.22
C ASN A 363 9.43 14.07 14.55
N ARG A 364 10.12 13.64 15.62
CA ARG A 364 9.52 13.59 16.97
C ARG A 364 9.17 14.97 17.51
N GLU A 365 10.09 15.93 17.40
CA GLU A 365 9.86 17.31 17.85
C GLU A 365 8.73 17.97 17.07
N LYS A 366 8.71 17.79 15.73
CA LYS A 366 7.67 18.35 14.88
C LYS A 366 6.31 17.70 15.14
N LEU A 367 6.25 16.40 15.42
CA LEU A 367 5.01 15.72 15.81
C LEU A 367 4.39 16.32 17.08
N THR A 368 5.22 16.63 18.09
CA THR A 368 4.77 17.29 19.32
C THR A 368 4.17 18.66 19.01
N GLN A 369 4.83 19.47 18.18
CA GLN A 369 4.32 20.78 17.76
C GLN A 369 2.97 20.64 17.01
N ILE A 370 2.90 19.75 16.02
CA ILE A 370 1.67 19.49 15.25
C ILE A 370 0.52 19.07 16.17
N LYS A 371 0.81 18.26 17.21
CA LYS A 371 -0.20 17.85 18.18
C LYS A 371 -0.76 19.05 18.95
N THR A 372 0.08 19.97 19.42
CA THR A 372 -0.36 21.19 20.10
C THR A 372 -1.26 22.03 19.20
N GLU A 373 -0.87 22.24 17.94
CA GLU A 373 -1.65 23.01 16.96
C GLU A 373 -3.03 22.38 16.67
N ILE A 374 -3.09 21.05 16.56
CA ILE A 374 -4.36 20.33 16.39
C ILE A 374 -5.22 20.46 17.65
N ASP A 375 -4.63 20.38 18.84
CA ASP A 375 -5.37 20.54 20.09
C ASP A 375 -5.94 21.96 20.24
N GLU A 376 -5.16 22.98 19.89
CA GLU A 376 -5.61 24.38 19.86
C GLU A 376 -6.76 24.57 18.87
N PHE A 377 -6.65 24.01 17.66
CA PHE A 377 -7.71 24.03 16.67
C PHE A 377 -8.98 23.34 17.18
N LEU A 378 -8.86 22.15 17.75
CA LEU A 378 -9.99 21.37 18.25
C LEU A 378 -10.67 22.04 19.46
N SER A 379 -9.88 22.61 20.36
CA SER A 379 -10.35 23.35 21.53
C SER A 379 -11.12 24.61 21.11
N SER A 380 -10.52 25.43 20.23
CA SER A 380 -11.13 26.69 19.79
C SER A 380 -12.35 26.52 18.89
N THR A 381 -12.35 25.51 18.02
CA THR A 381 -13.40 25.30 17.01
C THR A 381 -14.58 24.50 17.53
N PHE A 382 -14.32 23.55 18.44
CA PHE A 382 -15.33 22.59 18.91
C PHE A 382 -15.56 22.64 20.43
N GLU A 383 -15.04 23.65 21.13
CA GLU A 383 -15.15 23.75 22.60
C GLU A 383 -14.73 22.46 23.31
N ALA A 384 -13.71 21.79 22.75
CA ALA A 384 -13.22 20.49 23.22
C ALA A 384 -14.24 19.33 23.15
N ASP A 385 -15.33 19.43 22.37
CA ASP A 385 -16.23 18.30 22.08
C ASP A 385 -15.50 17.18 21.35
N LEU A 386 -14.65 17.55 20.39
CA LEU A 386 -13.75 16.65 19.64
C LEU A 386 -12.32 16.75 20.15
N GLY A 387 -11.57 15.67 20.10
CA GLY A 387 -10.19 15.63 20.60
C GLY A 387 -9.39 14.56 19.89
N LEU A 388 -8.11 14.81 19.67
CA LEU A 388 -7.20 13.85 19.04
C LEU A 388 -6.28 13.24 20.09
N SER A 389 -6.28 11.91 20.18
CA SER A 389 -5.27 11.17 20.95
C SER A 389 -4.25 10.59 19.98
N ILE A 390 -2.95 10.79 20.26
CA ILE A 390 -1.86 10.24 19.45
C ILE A 390 -1.01 9.33 20.34
N GLY A 391 -0.91 8.06 19.96
CA GLY A 391 0.08 7.12 20.48
C GLY A 391 1.15 6.85 19.43
N SER A 392 2.40 6.68 19.84
CA SER A 392 3.49 6.32 18.94
C SER A 392 4.34 5.18 19.48
N TYR A 393 4.92 4.38 18.60
CA TYR A 393 5.88 3.33 18.97
C TYR A 393 7.09 3.35 18.05
N GLU A 394 8.27 3.18 18.64
CA GLU A 394 9.55 3.19 17.95
C GLU A 394 10.07 1.75 17.82
N TYR A 395 10.40 1.33 16.60
CA TYR A 395 10.75 -0.06 16.33
C TYR A 395 11.72 -0.20 15.15
N SER A 396 12.35 -1.37 15.07
CA SER A 396 13.35 -1.69 14.06
C SER A 396 12.77 -2.39 12.82
N PRO A 397 13.52 -2.44 11.70
CA PRO A 397 13.21 -3.28 10.55
C PRO A 397 13.02 -4.75 10.92
N VAL A 398 13.82 -5.27 11.83
CA VAL A 398 13.70 -6.66 12.29
C VAL A 398 12.39 -6.87 13.05
N GLU A 399 12.00 -5.94 13.93
CA GLU A 399 10.69 -6.00 14.60
C GLU A 399 9.52 -5.95 13.61
N MET A 400 9.62 -5.14 12.55
CA MET A 400 8.61 -5.10 11.47
C MET A 400 8.50 -6.45 10.77
N MET A 401 9.63 -7.09 10.49
CA MET A 401 9.68 -8.33 9.71
C MET A 401 9.24 -9.56 10.51
N GLU A 402 9.62 -9.61 11.79
CA GLU A 402 9.53 -10.85 12.57
C GLU A 402 8.47 -10.78 13.68
N ASN A 403 8.09 -9.57 14.13
CA ASN A 403 7.20 -9.43 15.29
C ASN A 403 6.26 -8.21 15.19
N TYR A 404 5.68 -8.01 14.00
CA TYR A 404 4.71 -6.94 13.78
C TYR A 404 3.47 -6.99 14.71
N PRO A 405 2.95 -8.17 15.13
CA PRO A 405 1.86 -8.22 16.11
C PRO A 405 2.19 -7.51 17.43
N LYS A 406 3.43 -7.65 17.92
CA LYS A 406 3.89 -6.95 19.12
C LYS A 406 4.05 -5.44 18.90
N VAL A 407 4.47 -5.03 17.70
CA VAL A 407 4.48 -3.61 17.30
C VAL A 407 3.07 -3.03 17.42
N LEU A 408 2.05 -3.73 16.90
CA LEU A 408 0.65 -3.29 16.97
C LEU A 408 0.12 -3.28 18.42
N GLU A 409 0.46 -4.28 19.23
CA GLU A 409 0.12 -4.33 20.66
C GLU A 409 0.64 -3.08 21.39
N LYS A 410 1.94 -2.78 21.25
CA LYS A 410 2.58 -1.61 21.89
C LYS A 410 2.01 -0.29 21.38
N LEU A 411 1.70 -0.21 20.09
CA LEU A 411 1.09 0.96 19.49
C LEU A 411 -0.32 1.22 20.05
N ASN A 412 -1.13 0.17 20.24
CA ASN A 412 -2.45 0.26 20.85
C ASN A 412 -2.37 0.64 22.33
N GLU A 413 -1.45 0.04 23.10
CA GLU A 413 -1.21 0.40 24.50
C GLU A 413 -0.86 1.90 24.64
N ASN A 414 0.01 2.41 23.77
CA ASN A 414 0.43 3.81 23.79
C ASN A 414 -0.72 4.75 23.41
N LEU A 415 -1.56 4.38 22.43
CA LEU A 415 -2.78 5.12 22.10
C LEU A 415 -3.75 5.16 23.28
N ASP A 416 -3.99 4.03 23.94
CA ASP A 416 -4.92 3.93 25.08
C ASP A 416 -4.44 4.74 26.29
N ASN A 417 -3.12 4.87 26.47
CA ASN A 417 -2.56 5.78 27.46
C ASN A 417 -2.73 7.24 27.07
N ALA A 418 -2.56 7.60 25.79
CA ALA A 418 -2.78 8.96 25.30
C ALA A 418 -4.26 9.39 25.45
N LYS A 419 -5.22 8.46 25.27
CA LYS A 419 -6.66 8.71 25.49
C LYS A 419 -7.00 9.17 26.91
N LYS A 420 -6.21 8.77 27.91
CA LYS A 420 -6.40 9.15 29.31
C LYS A 420 -5.91 10.57 29.63
N ARG A 421 -5.17 11.21 28.72
CA ARG A 421 -4.52 12.53 28.91
C ARG A 421 -4.98 13.52 27.84
N ARG A 422 -6.30 13.69 27.70
CA ARG A 422 -6.87 14.55 26.66
C ARG A 422 -6.52 16.02 26.93
N PHE A 423 -6.08 16.74 25.88
CA PHE A 423 -5.66 18.15 25.94
C PHE A 423 -4.52 18.44 26.92
N ASP A 424 -3.65 17.45 27.19
CA ASP A 424 -2.46 17.62 28.03
C ASP A 424 -1.45 18.63 27.48
N THR A 425 -1.51 18.95 26.20
CA THR A 425 -0.69 20.00 25.58
C THR A 425 -1.16 21.43 25.90
N LEU A 426 -2.40 21.59 26.38
CA LEU A 426 -3.03 22.89 26.64
C LEU A 426 -3.08 23.25 28.13
N ILE A 427 -2.64 22.34 29.02
CA ILE A 427 -2.65 22.45 30.48
C ILE A 427 -1.20 22.41 30.96
#